data_AF-A0A733N7B5-F1
#
_entry.id   AF-A0A733N7B5-F1
#
_cell.length_a   1.000
_cell.length_b   1.000
_cell.length_c   1.000
_cell.angle_alpha   90.00
_cell.angle_beta   90.00
_cell.angle_gamma   90.00
#
_symmetry.space_group_name_H-M   'P 1'
#
loop_
_entity.id
_entity.type
_entity.pdbx_description
1 polymer ?
#
loop_
_entity_poly.entity_id
_entity_poly.type
_entity_poly.pdbx_seq_one_letter_code
_entity_poly.pdbx_strand_id
1 'polypeptide(L)'
;MQITSTNFAKFGTTAEKMFDPCENLKVSEKILVNCYKRGGDLVRGLSCYYSGNPETGVKPEPEFNNTSYVQRIGFSPPDNKKSFIVPSVKEMIKKENKTTITPEEIIIYPQYAMRGTVSNEKETKDVEIKSE
;
A
#
# COMPACT_ATOMS: atom_id res chain seq x y z
N MET A 1 -4.71 0.82 5.00
CA MET A 1 -5.43 0.09 3.93
C MET A 1 -6.40 1.05 3.24
N GLN A 2 -6.74 0.83 1.97
CA GLN A 2 -7.70 1.68 1.25
C GLN A 2 -9.11 1.08 1.38
N ILE A 3 -9.93 1.63 2.28
CA ILE A 3 -11.31 1.19 2.51
C ILE A 3 -12.28 2.21 1.90
N THR A 4 -13.23 1.73 1.10
CA THR A 4 -14.24 2.59 0.46
C THR A 4 -15.31 3.02 1.46
N SER A 5 -15.86 4.23 1.29
CA SER A 5 -16.93 4.77 2.15
C SER A 5 -18.20 3.92 2.19
N THR A 6 -18.44 3.13 1.14
CA THR A 6 -19.55 2.17 1.06
C THR A 6 -19.51 1.11 2.17
N ASN A 7 -18.35 0.85 2.78
CA ASN A 7 -18.21 -0.09 3.89
C ASN A 7 -18.42 0.55 5.27
N PHE A 8 -18.47 1.88 5.38
CA PHE A 8 -18.41 2.55 6.68
C PHE A 8 -19.59 2.21 7.60
N ALA A 9 -20.80 2.26 7.07
CA ALA A 9 -22.01 1.90 7.82
C ALA A 9 -21.98 0.44 8.32
N LYS A 10 -21.44 -0.48 7.51
CA LYS A 10 -21.38 -1.91 7.84
C LYS A 10 -20.40 -2.21 8.98
N PHE A 11 -19.33 -1.42 9.12
CA PHE A 11 -18.28 -1.63 10.13
C PHE A 11 -18.28 -0.58 11.24
N GLY A 12 -19.26 0.32 11.28
CA GLY A 12 -19.39 1.33 12.34
C GLY A 12 -18.24 2.34 12.36
N THR A 13 -17.68 2.68 11.20
CA THR A 13 -16.59 3.64 11.07
C THR A 13 -16.99 4.90 10.30
N THR A 14 -16.12 5.89 10.25
CA THR A 14 -16.25 7.12 9.46
C THR A 14 -14.97 7.40 8.69
N ALA A 15 -14.99 8.40 7.79
CA ALA A 15 -13.81 8.78 7.02
C ALA A 15 -12.66 9.25 7.94
N GLU A 16 -13.01 10.04 8.97
CA GLU A 16 -12.07 10.60 9.95
C GLU A 16 -11.33 9.49 10.69
N LYS A 17 -12.06 8.45 11.13
CA LYS A 17 -11.49 7.29 11.81
C LYS A 17 -10.57 6.47 10.91
N MET A 18 -10.76 6.48 9.60
CA MET A 18 -9.91 5.73 8.67
C MET A 18 -8.52 6.37 8.47
N PHE A 19 -8.30 7.60 8.95
CA PHE A 19 -6.97 8.19 9.03
C PHE A 19 -6.18 7.70 10.26
N ASP A 20 -6.84 7.14 11.27
CA ASP A 20 -6.13 6.43 12.34
C ASP A 20 -5.63 5.06 11.81
N PRO A 21 -4.31 4.79 11.85
CA PRO A 21 -3.76 3.58 11.25
C PRO A 21 -4.24 2.31 11.95
N CYS A 22 -4.42 2.35 13.27
CA CYS A 22 -4.86 1.20 14.05
C CYS A 22 -6.31 0.84 13.73
N GLU A 23 -7.20 1.84 13.67
CA GLU A 23 -8.61 1.65 13.34
C GLU A 23 -8.79 1.23 11.89
N ASN A 24 -8.04 1.83 10.97
CA ASN A 24 -8.01 1.41 9.56
C ASN A 24 -7.62 -0.07 9.44
N LEU A 25 -6.58 -0.50 10.17
CA LEU A 25 -6.13 -1.89 10.14
C LEU A 25 -7.18 -2.84 10.71
N LYS A 26 -7.78 -2.51 11.86
CA LYS A 26 -8.86 -3.32 12.48
C LYS A 26 -10.07 -3.50 11.55
N VAL A 27 -10.50 -2.43 10.89
CA VAL A 27 -11.63 -2.51 9.95
C VAL A 27 -11.26 -3.31 8.71
N SER A 28 -10.05 -3.12 8.19
CA SER A 28 -9.55 -3.87 7.04
C SER A 28 -9.47 -5.39 7.30
N GLU A 29 -9.04 -5.79 8.50
CA GLU A 29 -9.01 -7.18 8.95
C GLU A 29 -10.42 -7.78 8.92
N LYS A 30 -11.41 -7.09 9.51
CA LYS A 30 -12.80 -7.56 9.53
C LYS A 30 -13.37 -7.73 8.12
N ILE A 31 -13.08 -6.81 7.20
CA ILE A 31 -13.50 -6.91 5.79
C ILE A 31 -12.85 -8.12 5.13
N LEU A 32 -11.54 -8.27 5.29
CA LEU A 32 -10.77 -9.35 4.68
C LEU A 32 -11.25 -10.72 5.18
N VAL A 33 -11.45 -10.88 6.49
CA VAL A 33 -11.99 -12.12 7.08
C VAL A 33 -13.40 -12.40 6.58
N ASN A 34 -14.27 -11.39 6.45
CA ASN A 34 -15.60 -11.56 5.90
C ASN A 34 -15.56 -12.05 4.44
N CYS A 35 -14.68 -11.45 3.63
CA CYS A 35 -14.50 -11.84 2.24
C CYS A 35 -13.88 -13.23 2.08
N TYR A 36 -12.91 -13.59 2.93
CA TYR A 36 -12.34 -14.93 2.94
C TYR A 36 -13.40 -16.00 3.25
N LYS A 37 -14.22 -15.78 4.29
CA LYS A 37 -15.33 -16.68 4.64
C LYS A 37 -16.36 -16.85 3.52
N ARG A 38 -16.65 -15.76 2.78
CA ARG A 38 -17.57 -15.79 1.62
C ARG A 38 -16.95 -16.42 0.38
N GLY A 39 -15.65 -16.21 0.17
CA GLY A 39 -14.90 -16.68 -0.99
C GLY A 39 -14.50 -18.15 -0.91
N GLY A 40 -14.33 -18.69 0.30
CA GLY A 40 -13.94 -20.09 0.55
C GLY A 40 -12.44 -20.34 0.44
N ASP A 41 -11.73 -19.60 -0.40
CA ASP A 41 -10.28 -19.64 -0.54
C ASP A 41 -9.65 -18.23 -0.52
N LEU A 42 -8.32 -18.19 -0.41
CA LEU A 42 -7.56 -16.94 -0.27
C LEU A 42 -7.66 -16.07 -1.53
N VAL A 43 -7.59 -16.67 -2.72
CA VAL A 43 -7.59 -15.95 -4.00
C VAL A 43 -8.95 -15.26 -4.21
N ARG A 44 -10.04 -16.00 -4.00
CA ARG A 44 -11.41 -15.47 -4.04
C ARG A 44 -11.69 -14.48 -2.93
N GLY A 45 -11.11 -14.70 -1.75
CA GLY A 45 -11.16 -13.75 -0.63
C GLY A 45 -10.52 -12.40 -0.99
N LEU A 46 -9.34 -12.42 -1.63
CA LEU A 46 -8.64 -11.22 -2.10
C LEU A 46 -9.38 -10.53 -3.25
N SER A 47 -9.96 -11.29 -4.18
CA SER A 47 -10.86 -10.74 -5.19
C SER A 47 -12.05 -10.00 -4.56
N CYS A 48 -12.67 -10.61 -3.54
CA CYS A 48 -13.78 -10.00 -2.81
C CYS A 48 -13.34 -8.74 -2.05
N TYR A 49 -12.16 -8.75 -1.44
CA TYR A 49 -11.64 -7.57 -0.74
C TYR A 49 -11.46 -6.39 -1.70
N TYR A 50 -10.99 -6.66 -2.93
CA TYR A 50 -10.80 -5.65 -3.96
C TYR A 50 -12.10 -5.09 -4.54
N SER A 51 -13.07 -5.95 -4.84
CA SER A 51 -14.22 -5.61 -5.71
C SER A 51 -15.60 -5.89 -5.11
N GLY A 52 -15.65 -6.41 -3.88
CA GLY A 52 -16.88 -6.84 -3.21
C GLY A 52 -17.41 -8.22 -3.66
N ASN A 53 -16.80 -8.84 -4.69
CA ASN A 53 -17.21 -10.14 -5.23
C ASN A 53 -16.02 -11.08 -5.50
N PRO A 54 -16.22 -12.41 -5.44
CA PRO A 54 -15.12 -13.38 -5.47
C PRO A 54 -14.54 -13.64 -6.86
N GLU A 55 -15.05 -13.02 -7.93
CA GLU A 55 -14.62 -13.33 -9.31
C GLU A 55 -13.89 -12.19 -10.01
N THR A 56 -14.28 -10.93 -9.78
CA THR A 56 -13.76 -9.79 -10.55
C THR A 56 -12.24 -9.68 -10.46
N GLY A 57 -11.65 -9.86 -9.27
CA GLY A 57 -10.21 -9.77 -9.08
C GLY A 57 -9.42 -10.92 -9.72
N VAL A 58 -10.09 -12.00 -10.14
CA VAL A 58 -9.48 -13.11 -10.89
C VAL A 58 -9.50 -12.84 -12.39
N LYS A 59 -10.44 -12.04 -12.87
CA LYS A 59 -10.60 -11.73 -14.29
C LYS A 59 -9.52 -10.72 -14.74
N PRO A 60 -9.01 -10.84 -15.97
CA PRO A 60 -8.17 -9.82 -16.60
C PRO A 60 -8.89 -8.48 -16.69
N GLU A 61 -8.15 -7.40 -16.43
CA GLU A 61 -8.67 -6.04 -16.53
C GLU A 61 -7.97 -5.29 -17.67
N PRO A 62 -8.70 -4.76 -18.67
CA PRO A 62 -8.11 -4.12 -19.84
C PRO A 62 -7.34 -2.85 -19.48
N GLU A 63 -7.74 -2.15 -18.42
CA GLU A 63 -7.07 -0.95 -17.91
C GLU A 63 -5.68 -1.26 -17.32
N PHE A 64 -5.40 -2.54 -17.03
CA PHE A 64 -4.17 -2.99 -16.38
C PHE A 64 -3.41 -4.02 -17.23
N ASN A 65 -3.19 -3.71 -18.51
CA ASN A 65 -2.45 -4.58 -19.44
C ASN A 65 -3.00 -6.02 -19.51
N ASN A 66 -4.32 -6.20 -19.37
CA ASN A 66 -4.97 -7.51 -19.30
C ASN A 66 -4.42 -8.41 -18.18
N THR A 67 -3.91 -7.83 -17.09
CA THR A 67 -3.57 -8.58 -15.87
C THR A 67 -4.76 -8.59 -14.93
N SER A 68 -4.93 -9.68 -14.18
CA SER A 68 -5.92 -9.72 -13.10
C SER A 68 -5.35 -9.08 -11.82
N TYR A 69 -6.24 -8.57 -10.96
CA TYR A 69 -5.83 -8.05 -9.65
C TYR A 69 -5.01 -9.07 -8.86
N VAL A 70 -5.45 -10.33 -8.80
CA VAL A 70 -4.75 -11.39 -8.07
C VAL A 70 -3.33 -11.63 -8.61
N GLN A 71 -3.13 -11.50 -9.92
CA GLN A 71 -1.81 -11.57 -10.54
C GLN A 71 -0.92 -10.39 -10.13
N ARG A 72 -1.47 -9.17 -10.09
CA ARG A 72 -0.73 -7.96 -9.69
C ARG A 72 -0.27 -7.99 -8.24
N ILE A 73 -1.00 -8.67 -7.36
CA ILE A 73 -0.62 -8.85 -5.95
C ILE A 73 0.24 -10.10 -5.69
N GLY A 74 0.66 -10.82 -6.74
CA GLY A 74 1.63 -11.90 -6.66
C GLY A 74 1.08 -13.33 -6.77
N PHE A 75 -0.23 -13.51 -6.96
CA PHE A 75 -0.82 -14.82 -7.28
C PHE A 75 -0.84 -15.03 -8.78
N SER A 76 0.33 -15.38 -9.35
CA SER A 76 0.45 -15.71 -10.77
C SER A 76 -0.08 -17.13 -11.06
N PRO A 77 -0.80 -17.35 -12.18
CA PRO A 77 -1.12 -18.69 -12.65
C PRO A 77 0.17 -19.50 -12.89
N PRO A 78 0.14 -20.82 -12.65
CA PRO A 78 1.32 -21.70 -12.67
C PRO A 78 2.10 -21.68 -13.99
N ASP A 79 1.44 -21.37 -15.10
CA ASP A 79 2.01 -21.43 -16.44
C ASP A 79 2.95 -20.24 -16.77
N ASN A 80 2.88 -19.16 -16.01
CA ASN A 80 3.74 -17.98 -16.16
C ASN A 80 4.77 -17.89 -15.02
N LYS A 81 5.56 -18.96 -14.86
CA LYS A 81 6.61 -19.10 -13.84
C LYS A 81 7.82 -18.19 -14.12
N LYS A 82 7.62 -16.87 -14.22
CA LYS A 82 8.70 -15.90 -14.01
C LYS A 82 8.94 -15.84 -12.51
N SER A 83 9.80 -16.72 -12.03
CA SER A 83 10.31 -16.63 -10.66
C SER A 83 11.03 -15.30 -10.51
N PHE A 84 10.40 -14.31 -9.89
CA PHE A 84 11.09 -13.09 -9.50
C PHE A 84 12.12 -13.47 -8.44
N ILE A 85 13.37 -13.64 -8.87
CA ILE A 85 14.50 -13.83 -7.98
C ILE A 85 14.75 -12.46 -7.34
N VAL A 86 14.18 -12.24 -6.16
CA VAL A 86 14.48 -11.06 -5.36
C VAL A 86 15.91 -11.24 -4.84
N PRO A 87 16.87 -10.37 -5.21
CA PRO A 87 18.25 -10.48 -4.74
C PRO A 87 18.30 -10.40 -3.21
N SER A 88 19.12 -11.24 -2.58
CA SER A 88 19.27 -11.24 -1.13
C SER A 88 19.95 -9.96 -0.66
N VAL A 89 19.27 -9.19 0.20
CA VAL A 89 19.82 -7.98 0.82
C VAL A 89 21.06 -8.30 1.68
N LYS A 90 21.23 -9.55 2.12
CA LYS A 90 22.42 -10.00 2.87
C LYS A 90 23.72 -9.78 2.10
N GLU A 91 23.70 -9.88 0.77
CA GLU A 91 24.90 -9.67 -0.05
C GLU A 91 25.24 -8.18 -0.18
N MET A 92 24.22 -7.32 -0.20
CA MET A 92 24.40 -5.86 -0.22
C MET A 92 24.96 -5.36 1.12
N ILE A 93 24.44 -5.87 2.25
CA ILE A 93 24.93 -5.54 3.61
C ILE A 93 26.39 -5.99 3.79
N LYS A 94 26.76 -7.16 3.25
CA LYS A 94 28.16 -7.63 3.27
C LYS A 94 29.11 -6.75 2.46
N LYS A 95 28.60 -6.10 1.40
CA LYS A 95 29.37 -5.18 0.54
C LYS A 95 29.54 -3.81 1.19
N GLU A 96 28.55 -3.34 1.95
CA GLU A 96 28.60 -2.10 2.75
C GLU A 96 29.64 -2.17 3.86
N ASN A 97 29.74 -3.32 4.56
CA ASN A 97 30.70 -3.50 5.65
C ASN A 97 32.19 -3.52 5.22
N LYS A 98 32.50 -3.38 3.93
CA LYS A 98 33.89 -3.33 3.41
C LYS A 98 34.35 -1.94 2.99
N THR A 99 33.47 -0.95 2.97
CA THR A 99 33.82 0.40 2.50
C THR A 99 33.40 1.41 3.55
N THR A 100 34.36 2.14 4.10
CA THR A 100 34.09 3.35 4.88
C THR A 100 33.55 4.41 3.93
N ILE A 101 32.23 4.57 3.90
CA ILE A 101 31.55 5.59 3.10
C ILE A 101 31.27 6.76 4.04
N THR A 102 31.97 7.87 3.85
CA THR A 102 31.51 9.17 4.35
C THR A 102 30.23 9.52 3.57
N PRO A 103 29.07 9.70 4.23
CA PRO A 103 27.83 9.97 3.53
C PRO A 103 27.84 11.39 2.97
N GLU A 104 28.04 11.53 1.65
CA GLU A 104 27.55 12.72 0.95
C GLU A 104 26.05 12.57 0.74
N GLU A 105 25.29 13.54 1.23
CA GLU A 105 23.83 13.53 1.20
C GLU A 105 23.33 13.81 -0.23
N ILE A 106 23.20 12.77 -1.05
CA ILE A 106 22.65 12.89 -2.41
C ILE A 106 21.13 12.78 -2.33
N ILE A 107 20.45 13.91 -2.45
CA ILE A 107 18.98 13.98 -2.50
C ILE A 107 18.53 13.59 -3.92
N ILE A 108 17.90 12.42 -4.07
CA ILE A 108 17.32 11.94 -5.32
C ILE A 108 15.79 12.05 -5.25
N TYR A 109 15.21 12.94 -6.07
CA TYR A 109 13.77 13.08 -6.19
C TYR A 109 13.20 12.10 -7.22
N PRO A 110 12.00 11.51 -6.98
CA PRO A 110 11.31 10.71 -7.98
C PRO A 110 10.96 11.57 -9.21
N GLN A 111 11.05 10.98 -10.39
CA GLN A 111 10.79 11.65 -11.69
C GLN A 111 9.35 12.18 -11.83
N TYR A 112 8.42 11.71 -11.00
CA TYR A 112 7.07 12.23 -10.91
C TYR A 112 6.62 12.25 -9.45
N ALA A 113 6.14 13.40 -8.99
CA ALA A 113 5.42 13.49 -7.72
C ALA A 113 3.99 12.96 -7.94
N MET A 114 3.55 12.04 -7.06
CA MET A 114 2.12 11.77 -6.92
C MET A 114 1.43 13.11 -6.62
N ARG A 115 0.46 13.46 -7.46
CA ARG A 115 -0.25 14.74 -7.53
C ARG A 115 -0.66 15.25 -6.13
N GLY A 116 0.02 16.29 -5.66
CA GLY A 116 -0.30 17.05 -4.45
C GLY A 116 0.63 18.25 -4.38
N THR A 117 0.09 19.45 -4.27
CA THR A 117 0.89 20.68 -4.20
C THR A 117 1.53 20.77 -2.81
N VAL A 118 2.85 20.63 -2.75
CA VAL A 118 3.62 21.04 -1.57
C VAL A 118 3.67 22.56 -1.59
N SER A 119 2.95 23.21 -0.67
CA SER A 119 3.07 24.64 -0.43
C SER A 119 4.48 24.93 0.08
N ASN A 120 5.26 25.75 -0.64
CA ASN A 120 6.59 26.21 -0.23
C ASN A 120 6.51 27.33 0.81
N GLU A 121 5.71 27.17 1.85
CA GLU A 121 5.76 28.08 3.00
C GLU A 121 6.57 27.39 4.10
N LYS A 122 7.81 27.87 4.29
CA LYS A 122 8.56 27.61 5.50
C LYS A 122 7.74 28.16 6.66
N GLU A 123 7.25 27.28 7.52
CA GLU A 123 6.67 27.65 8.80
C GLU A 123 7.78 28.29 9.66
N THR A 124 7.95 29.60 9.55
CA THR A 124 8.83 30.39 10.42
C THR A 124 8.17 30.45 11.79
N LYS A 125 8.67 29.64 12.73
CA LYS A 125 8.38 29.80 14.15
C LYS A 125 9.10 31.05 14.67
N ASP A 126 8.45 32.20 14.53
CA ASP A 126 8.81 33.38 15.30
C ASP A 126 7.96 33.39 16.57
N VAL A 127 8.50 32.83 17.66
CA VAL A 127 7.97 33.06 19.01
C VAL A 127 8.54 34.39 19.48
N GLU A 128 7.79 35.47 19.29
CA GLU A 128 8.11 36.77 19.85
C GLU A 128 7.76 36.76 21.35
N ILE A 129 8.80 36.71 22.18
CA ILE A 129 8.71 36.97 23.62
C ILE A 129 8.53 38.48 23.79
N LYS A 130 7.38 38.92 24.31
CA LYS A 130 7.23 40.25 24.89
C LYS A 130 6.74 40.16 26.33
N SER A 131 7.61 40.63 27.19
CA SER A 131 7.42 41.03 28.57
C SER A 131 6.58 42.32 28.65
N GLU A 132 5.48 42.28 29.40
CA GLU A 132 5.06 43.30 30.37
C GLU A 132 4.00 42.71 31.32
#